data_AF-A0A6N7PEJ1-F1
#
_entry.id   AF-A0A6N7PEJ1-F1
#
_cell.length_a   1.000
_cell.length_b   1.000
_cell.length_c   1.000
_cell.angle_alpha   90.00
_cell.angle_beta   90.00
_cell.angle_gamma   90.00
#
_symmetry.space_group_name_H-M   'P 1'
#
loop_
_entity.id
_entity.type
_entity.pdbx_description
1 polymer ?
#
loop_
_entity_poly.entity_id
_entity_poly.type
_entity_poly.pdbx_seq_one_letter_code
_entity_poly.pdbx_strand_id
1 'polypeptide(L)'
;MRKDMFELIIERPRYDWGRGRGAGKGRYATRMKADPEAAPLKEGMKYRGQTRVLSENFAPLRRFLARRVGRPWDAVWSEIRAHLSPSSAVQKHVFDHVLQFVERNPVMIDGVPHSPEGNGPRRDVFYPLRSHGPWQSFYVCPRTGLLCSVAEAHLRRKKRSRGA
;
A
#
# COMPACT_ATOMS: atom_id res chain seq x y z
N MET A 1 -12.92 13.57 4.76
CA MET A 1 -11.51 13.14 4.93
C MET A 1 -10.70 14.35 5.40
N ARG A 2 -9.55 14.18 6.06
CA ARG A 2 -8.66 15.34 6.33
C ARG A 2 -8.09 15.85 5.00
N LYS A 3 -7.99 17.18 4.82
CA LYS A 3 -7.52 17.80 3.57
C LYS A 3 -6.03 17.55 3.30
N ASP A 4 -5.23 17.45 4.35
CA ASP A 4 -3.78 17.23 4.34
C ASP A 4 -3.38 15.74 4.34
N MET A 5 -4.31 14.83 4.04
CA MET A 5 -4.05 13.39 4.09
C MET A 5 -2.92 12.94 3.15
N PHE A 6 -2.81 13.56 1.97
CA PHE A 6 -1.76 13.20 1.01
C PHE A 6 -0.36 13.58 1.51
N GLU A 7 -0.22 14.69 2.24
CA GLU A 7 1.02 15.14 2.88
C GLU A 7 1.47 14.12 3.94
N LEU A 8 0.54 13.71 4.81
CA LEU A 8 0.82 12.72 5.85
C LEU A 8 1.26 11.36 5.30
N ILE A 9 0.83 10.99 4.08
CA ILE A 9 1.21 9.74 3.42
C ILE A 9 2.62 9.84 2.84
N ILE A 10 3.03 10.98 2.28
CA ILE A 10 4.31 11.16 1.58
C ILE A 10 5.49 11.56 2.48
N GLU A 11 5.23 12.18 3.64
CA GLU A 11 6.28 12.82 4.45
C GLU A 11 7.19 11.87 5.23
N ARG A 12 6.97 10.56 5.14
CA ARG A 12 7.74 9.59 5.92
C ARG A 12 9.17 9.49 5.38
N PRO A 13 10.22 9.57 6.24
CA PRO A 13 11.61 9.52 5.81
C PRO A 13 11.92 8.25 5.03
N ARG A 14 12.42 8.41 3.79
CA ARG A 14 12.75 7.29 2.89
C ARG A 14 13.62 6.26 3.60
N TYR A 15 13.20 5.00 3.52
CA TYR A 15 13.89 3.92 4.19
C TYR A 15 15.24 3.63 3.52
N ASP A 16 16.27 3.49 4.34
CA ASP A 16 17.61 3.07 3.93
C ASP A 16 17.83 1.64 4.43
N TRP A 17 17.82 0.67 3.52
CA TRP A 17 17.99 -0.76 3.80
C TRP A 17 19.44 -1.18 4.10
N GLY A 18 20.33 -0.23 4.33
CA GLY A 18 21.71 -0.49 4.69
C GLY A 18 22.68 0.18 3.73
N ARG A 19 22.94 1.47 3.99
CA ARG A 19 24.26 2.06 4.28
C ARG A 19 24.09 3.56 4.59
N GLY A 20 23.19 3.85 5.54
CA GLY A 20 22.70 5.19 5.91
C GLY A 20 23.70 6.17 6.52
N ARG A 21 24.99 5.85 6.60
CA ARG A 21 26.07 6.82 6.76
C ARG A 21 27.26 6.37 5.92
N GLY A 22 27.40 6.90 4.70
CA GLY A 22 28.65 6.79 3.95
C GLY A 22 28.69 5.90 2.70
N ALA A 23 27.57 5.38 2.18
CA ALA A 23 27.53 4.83 0.81
C ALA A 23 26.88 5.76 -0.22
N GLY A 24 26.59 7.00 0.18
CA GLY A 24 26.54 8.08 -0.79
C GLY A 24 27.90 8.19 -1.49
N LYS A 25 27.90 8.85 -2.65
CA LYS A 25 29.06 9.28 -3.44
C LYS A 25 30.36 9.51 -2.63
N GLY A 26 30.27 10.01 -1.39
CA GLY A 26 31.08 9.66 -0.21
C GLY A 26 32.40 8.93 -0.44
N ARG A 27 32.48 7.59 -0.37
CA ARG A 27 33.79 6.89 -0.42
C ARG A 27 34.59 7.15 -1.70
N TYR A 28 33.91 7.36 -2.83
CA TYR A 28 34.54 7.66 -4.11
C TYR A 28 34.86 9.16 -4.23
N ALA A 29 33.98 10.03 -3.76
CA ALA A 29 34.22 11.46 -3.63
C ALA A 29 35.34 11.79 -2.61
N THR A 30 35.51 10.98 -1.56
CA THR A 30 36.60 11.08 -0.58
C THR A 30 37.91 10.57 -1.19
N ARG A 31 37.89 9.51 -2.01
CA ARG A 31 39.08 9.03 -2.74
C ARG A 31 39.50 10.01 -3.85
N MET A 32 38.56 10.54 -4.63
CA MET A 32 38.81 11.57 -5.65
C MET A 32 39.22 12.91 -5.06
N LYS A 33 38.77 13.26 -3.84
CA LYS A 33 39.28 14.43 -3.10
C LYS A 33 40.68 14.23 -2.53
N ALA A 34 41.07 12.98 -2.25
CA ALA A 34 42.38 12.65 -1.70
C ALA A 34 43.47 12.59 -2.78
N ASP A 35 43.12 12.13 -3.99
CA ASP A 35 44.02 12.14 -5.16
C ASP A 35 43.19 12.25 -6.45
N PRO A 36 43.09 13.44 -7.06
CA PRO A 36 42.34 13.65 -8.29
C PRO A 36 42.98 13.01 -9.53
N GLU A 37 44.28 12.69 -9.50
CA GLU A 37 45.00 12.07 -10.62
C GLU A 37 44.85 10.54 -10.62
N ALA A 38 44.64 9.93 -9.45
CA ALA A 38 44.30 8.50 -9.32
C ALA A 38 42.81 8.19 -9.57
N ALA A 39 42.04 9.21 -9.97
CA ALA A 39 40.62 9.11 -10.20
C ALA A 39 40.30 8.37 -11.52
N PRO A 40 39.41 7.35 -11.52
CA PRO A 40 39.05 6.67 -12.76
C PRO A 40 38.37 7.61 -13.76
N LEU A 41 38.89 7.67 -14.99
CA LEU A 41 38.34 8.47 -16.10
C LEU A 41 36.95 8.01 -16.58
N LYS A 42 36.54 6.79 -16.21
CA LYS A 42 35.25 6.19 -16.59
C LYS A 42 34.62 5.47 -15.41
N GLU A 43 33.35 5.75 -15.14
CA GLU A 43 32.55 5.00 -14.18
C GLU A 43 31.74 3.91 -14.88
N GLY A 44 31.79 2.67 -14.37
CA GLY A 44 30.93 1.60 -14.86
C GLY A 44 29.46 1.83 -14.50
N MET A 45 28.55 1.64 -15.46
CA MET A 45 27.08 1.78 -15.32
C MET A 45 26.41 0.70 -14.45
N LYS A 46 27.18 -0.21 -13.82
CA LYS A 46 26.61 -1.31 -13.03
C LYS A 46 25.89 -0.76 -11.80
N TYR A 47 24.67 -1.27 -11.55
CA TYR A 47 23.90 -0.99 -10.34
C TYR A 47 24.72 -1.37 -9.09
N ARG A 48 25.03 -0.41 -8.21
CA ARG A 48 25.95 -0.59 -7.07
C ARG A 48 25.25 -0.86 -5.71
N GLY A 49 23.99 -1.28 -5.74
CA GLY A 49 23.20 -1.59 -4.55
C GLY A 49 22.16 -0.53 -4.21
N GLN A 50 21.40 -0.79 -3.13
CA GLN A 50 20.11 -0.17 -2.88
C GLN A 50 20.16 1.36 -2.79
N THR A 51 19.33 2.00 -3.61
CA THR A 51 18.93 3.41 -3.49
C THR A 51 17.82 3.53 -2.43
N ARG A 52 17.73 4.71 -1.81
CA ARG A 52 16.64 5.04 -0.86
C ARG A 52 15.29 4.60 -1.44
N VAL A 53 14.56 3.77 -0.70
CA VAL A 53 13.25 3.26 -1.15
C VAL A 53 12.17 4.25 -0.73
N LEU A 54 11.13 4.40 -1.55
CA LEU A 54 9.94 5.16 -1.18
C LEU A 54 9.33 4.49 0.06
N SER A 55 9.11 5.27 1.11
CA SER A 55 8.44 4.83 2.32
C SER A 55 7.22 5.70 2.53
N GLU A 56 6.04 5.11 2.42
CA GLU A 56 4.78 5.82 2.63
C GLU A 56 4.19 5.50 4.00
N ASN A 57 3.42 6.44 4.53
CA ASN A 57 2.69 6.26 5.77
C ASN A 57 1.22 5.89 5.49
N PHE A 58 0.93 4.60 5.47
CA PHE A 58 -0.43 4.10 5.19
C PHE A 58 -1.39 4.14 6.39
N ALA A 59 -0.90 4.39 7.60
CA ALA A 59 -1.73 4.30 8.81
C ALA A 59 -2.92 5.28 8.81
N PRO A 60 -2.76 6.56 8.41
CA PRO A 60 -3.88 7.50 8.33
C PRO A 60 -4.99 7.04 7.38
N LEU A 61 -4.62 6.56 6.19
CA LEU A 61 -5.56 6.10 5.18
C LEU A 61 -6.33 4.85 5.64
N ARG A 62 -5.63 3.90 6.27
CA ARG A 62 -6.25 2.71 6.85
C ARG A 62 -7.22 3.06 7.98
N ARG A 63 -6.85 3.99 8.86
CA ARG A 63 -7.74 4.48 9.93
C ARG A 63 -8.98 5.18 9.37
N PHE A 64 -8.81 5.95 8.30
CA PHE A 64 -9.94 6.57 7.60
C PHE A 64 -10.92 5.51 7.09
N LEU A 65 -10.44 4.50 6.35
CA LEU A 65 -11.29 3.42 5.83
C LEU A 65 -11.96 2.61 6.95
N ALA A 66 -11.23 2.29 8.02
CA ALA A 66 -11.77 1.57 9.18
C ALA A 66 -12.97 2.30 9.81
N ARG A 67 -12.91 3.64 9.91
CA ARG A 67 -14.01 4.46 10.44
C ARG A 67 -15.22 4.55 9.50
N ARG A 68 -15.10 4.14 8.24
CA ARG A 68 -16.17 4.17 7.25
C ARG A 68 -16.76 2.79 6.95
N VAL A 69 -16.30 1.73 7.63
CA VAL A 69 -16.92 0.41 7.56
C VAL A 69 -18.41 0.51 7.88
N GLY A 70 -19.24 -0.16 7.07
CA GLY A 70 -20.69 -0.10 7.14
C GLY A 70 -21.34 1.01 6.30
N ARG A 71 -20.57 1.91 5.68
CA ARG A 71 -21.10 2.92 4.74
C ARG A 71 -21.07 2.44 3.29
N PRO A 72 -21.96 2.96 2.41
CA PRO A 72 -21.89 2.70 0.98
C PRO A 72 -20.53 3.10 0.40
N TRP A 73 -19.92 2.19 -0.37
CA TRP A 73 -18.60 2.41 -0.97
C TRP A 73 -18.58 3.65 -1.86
N ASP A 74 -19.61 3.86 -2.68
CA ASP A 74 -19.67 5.00 -3.59
C ASP A 74 -19.67 6.34 -2.85
N ALA A 75 -20.31 6.41 -1.69
CA ALA A 75 -20.29 7.59 -0.82
C ALA A 75 -18.91 7.81 -0.19
N VAL A 76 -18.23 6.74 0.22
CA VAL A 76 -16.85 6.80 0.72
C VAL A 76 -15.89 7.24 -0.38
N TRP A 77 -16.02 6.67 -1.58
CA TRP A 77 -15.20 6.99 -2.73
C TRP A 77 -15.40 8.44 -3.18
N SER A 78 -16.64 8.91 -3.18
CA SER A 78 -16.97 10.32 -3.46
C SER A 78 -16.37 11.25 -2.40
N GLU A 79 -16.40 10.87 -1.13
CA GLU A 79 -15.73 11.64 -0.05
C GLU A 79 -14.21 11.76 -0.29
N ILE A 80 -13.56 10.69 -0.77
CA ILE A 80 -12.13 10.69 -1.10
C ILE A 80 -11.87 11.61 -2.31
N ARG A 81 -12.64 11.47 -3.40
CA ARG A 81 -12.49 12.28 -4.62
C ARG A 81 -12.80 13.77 -4.39
N ALA A 82 -13.60 14.11 -3.39
CA ALA A 82 -13.82 15.50 -3.00
C ALA A 82 -12.59 16.16 -2.34
N HIS A 83 -11.64 15.36 -1.83
CA HIS A 83 -10.45 15.86 -1.13
C HIS A 83 -9.14 15.59 -1.89
N LEU A 84 -9.15 14.72 -2.89
CA LEU A 84 -7.99 14.38 -3.72
C LEU A 84 -8.32 14.60 -5.19
N SER A 85 -7.38 15.20 -5.92
CA SER A 85 -7.45 15.38 -7.36
C SER A 85 -6.59 14.33 -8.08
N PRO A 86 -7.11 13.64 -9.11
CA PRO A 86 -6.34 12.69 -9.91
C PRO A 86 -5.31 13.38 -10.83
N SER A 87 -5.33 14.72 -10.95
CA SER A 87 -4.37 15.48 -11.76
C SER A 87 -2.98 15.58 -11.15
N SER A 88 -2.84 15.34 -9.84
CA SER A 88 -1.54 15.32 -9.15
C SER A 88 -1.02 13.89 -9.08
N ALA A 89 0.22 13.66 -9.52
CA ALA A 89 0.86 12.33 -9.46
C ALA A 89 0.89 11.76 -8.03
N VAL A 90 1.12 12.63 -7.04
CA VAL A 90 1.13 12.25 -5.61
C VAL A 90 -0.26 11.82 -5.15
N GLN A 91 -1.30 12.60 -5.48
CA GLN A 91 -2.66 12.30 -5.04
C GLN A 91 -3.25 11.11 -5.82
N LYS A 92 -2.87 10.94 -7.09
CA LYS A 92 -3.12 9.73 -7.88
C LYS A 92 -2.57 8.49 -7.19
N HIS A 93 -1.32 8.55 -6.74
CA HIS A 93 -0.70 7.45 -6.01
C HIS A 93 -1.44 7.10 -4.70
N VAL A 94 -2.01 8.09 -4.00
CA VAL A 94 -2.89 7.84 -2.85
C VAL A 94 -4.16 7.07 -3.26
N PHE A 95 -4.77 7.38 -4.41
CA PHE A 95 -5.90 6.60 -4.92
C PHE A 95 -5.51 5.15 -5.19
N ASP A 96 -4.34 4.91 -5.77
CA ASP A 96 -3.85 3.55 -6.03
C ASP A 96 -3.76 2.75 -4.72
N HIS A 97 -3.29 3.36 -3.63
CA HIS A 97 -3.29 2.71 -2.32
C HIS A 97 -4.68 2.43 -1.75
N VAL A 98 -5.64 3.35 -1.94
CA VAL A 98 -7.03 3.09 -1.53
C VAL A 98 -7.55 1.82 -2.22
N LEU A 99 -7.31 1.70 -3.53
CA LEU A 99 -7.73 0.55 -4.31
C LEU A 99 -6.97 -0.72 -3.94
N GLN A 100 -5.72 -0.61 -3.51
CA GLN A 100 -4.94 -1.73 -2.96
C GLN A 100 -5.44 -2.18 -1.58
N PHE A 101 -6.06 -1.30 -0.79
CA PHE A 101 -6.61 -1.63 0.52
C PHE A 101 -8.04 -2.18 0.46
N VAL A 102 -8.78 -1.90 -0.62
CA VAL A 102 -10.20 -2.23 -0.77
C VAL A 102 -10.40 -3.11 -2.02
N GLU A 103 -10.70 -4.39 -1.80
CA GLU A 103 -11.17 -5.27 -2.88
C GLU A 103 -12.62 -4.92 -3.25
N ARG A 104 -12.84 -4.49 -4.48
CA ARG A 104 -14.16 -4.00 -4.94
C ARG A 104 -15.05 -5.11 -5.47
N ASN A 105 -14.45 -6.19 -5.96
CA ASN A 105 -15.16 -7.29 -6.60
C ASN A 105 -14.83 -8.63 -5.93
N PRO A 106 -15.01 -8.79 -4.62
CA PRO A 106 -14.61 -10.01 -3.93
C PRO A 106 -15.53 -11.18 -4.27
N VAL A 107 -14.95 -12.37 -4.36
CA VAL A 107 -15.71 -13.63 -4.42
C VAL A 107 -15.92 -14.13 -2.99
N MET A 108 -17.17 -14.34 -2.59
CA MET A 108 -17.49 -14.81 -1.24
C MET A 108 -17.51 -16.35 -1.21
N ILE A 109 -16.60 -16.96 -0.46
CA ILE A 109 -16.54 -18.42 -0.24
C ILE A 109 -16.64 -18.66 1.26
N ASP A 110 -17.64 -19.43 1.71
CA ASP A 110 -17.93 -19.69 3.13
C ASP A 110 -18.04 -18.43 4.01
N GLY A 111 -18.53 -17.34 3.43
CA GLY A 111 -18.65 -16.04 4.11
C GLY A 111 -17.32 -15.30 4.30
N VAL A 112 -16.24 -15.77 3.65
CA VAL A 112 -14.93 -15.09 3.59
C VAL A 112 -14.75 -14.47 2.20
N PRO A 113 -14.37 -13.19 2.12
CA PRO A 113 -14.06 -12.57 0.85
C PRO A 113 -12.72 -13.08 0.32
N HIS A 114 -12.68 -13.40 -0.97
CA HIS A 114 -11.50 -13.79 -1.71
C HIS A 114 -11.24 -12.79 -2.84
N SER A 115 -9.98 -12.55 -3.17
CA SER A 115 -9.63 -11.74 -4.34
C SER A 115 -9.87 -12.55 -5.61
N PRO A 116 -10.58 -11.99 -6.62
CA PRO A 116 -10.79 -12.63 -7.91
C PRO A 116 -9.52 -12.64 -8.76
N GLU A 117 -8.61 -11.70 -8.50
CA GLU A 117 -7.31 -11.64 -9.15
C GLU A 117 -6.40 -12.65 -8.44
N GLY A 118 -6.22 -13.81 -9.06
CA GLY A 118 -5.23 -14.79 -8.66
C GLY A 118 -3.83 -14.14 -8.69
N ASN A 119 -3.41 -13.56 -7.58
CA ASN A 119 -2.04 -13.10 -7.39
C ASN A 119 -1.14 -14.32 -7.21
N GLY A 120 -0.69 -14.89 -8.33
CA GLY A 120 0.15 -16.09 -8.38
C GLY A 120 0.14 -16.75 -9.76
N PRO A 121 0.92 -17.81 -9.99
CA PRO A 121 1.05 -18.47 -11.30
C PRO A 121 -0.23 -19.20 -11.76
N ARG A 122 -1.31 -19.17 -10.98
CA ARG A 122 -2.57 -19.89 -11.22
C ARG A 122 -3.74 -18.91 -11.15
N ARG A 123 -4.36 -18.64 -12.30
CA ARG A 123 -5.49 -17.71 -12.47
C ARG A 123 -6.84 -18.33 -12.07
N ASP A 124 -6.85 -19.62 -11.77
CA ASP A 124 -8.00 -20.44 -11.35
C ASP A 124 -8.18 -20.52 -9.82
N VAL A 125 -7.25 -19.93 -9.05
CA VAL A 125 -7.25 -20.03 -7.59
C VAL A 125 -7.65 -18.70 -6.97
N PHE A 126 -8.74 -18.72 -6.19
CA PHE A 126 -9.16 -17.60 -5.34
C PHE A 126 -8.36 -17.61 -4.03
N TYR A 127 -7.76 -16.48 -3.67
CA TYR A 127 -7.04 -16.34 -2.40
C TYR A 127 -7.88 -15.57 -1.39
N PRO A 128 -8.03 -16.07 -0.15
CA PRO A 128 -8.77 -15.34 0.88
C PRO A 128 -8.07 -14.01 1.16
N LEU A 129 -8.86 -12.94 1.24
CA LEU A 129 -8.34 -11.64 1.61
C LEU A 129 -7.73 -11.71 3.02
N ARG A 130 -6.61 -11.03 3.23
CA ARG A 130 -5.91 -11.06 4.51
C ARG A 130 -6.35 -9.91 5.39
N SER A 131 -6.76 -10.21 6.62
CA SER A 131 -7.11 -9.21 7.63
C SER A 131 -5.89 -8.46 8.18
N HIS A 132 -4.69 -9.04 8.04
CA HIS A 132 -3.44 -8.51 8.56
C HIS A 132 -2.41 -8.47 7.44
N GLY A 133 -1.84 -7.29 7.20
CA GLY A 133 -0.84 -7.05 6.16
C GLY A 133 -0.86 -5.61 5.66
N PRO A 134 0.03 -5.29 4.71
CA PRO A 134 0.02 -4.01 4.01
C PRO A 134 -1.12 -3.89 3.00
N TRP A 135 -1.80 -4.99 2.63
CA TRP A 135 -2.70 -5.07 1.48
C TRP A 135 -4.11 -5.55 1.87
N GLN A 136 -5.13 -5.08 1.14
CA GLN A 136 -6.51 -5.62 1.08
C GLN A 136 -7.19 -5.93 2.44
N SER A 137 -7.14 -4.99 3.39
CA SER A 137 -7.80 -5.16 4.71
C SER A 137 -9.32 -4.95 4.66
N PHE A 138 -9.85 -4.42 3.55
CA PHE A 138 -11.26 -4.08 3.37
C PHE A 138 -11.78 -4.63 2.04
N TYR A 139 -13.10 -4.72 1.93
CA TYR A 139 -13.78 -5.12 0.70
C TYR A 139 -15.14 -4.45 0.55
N VAL A 140 -15.66 -4.38 -0.66
CA VAL A 140 -17.05 -3.97 -0.92
C VAL A 140 -17.92 -5.21 -0.90
N CYS A 141 -18.92 -5.22 -0.02
CA CYS A 141 -19.85 -6.36 0.05
C CYS A 141 -20.66 -6.45 -1.26
N PRO A 142 -20.54 -7.55 -2.02
CA PRO A 142 -21.13 -7.63 -3.37
C PRO A 142 -22.66 -7.58 -3.35
N ARG A 143 -23.28 -7.89 -2.20
CA ARG A 143 -24.75 -7.87 -2.04
C ARG A 143 -25.31 -6.51 -1.65
N THR A 144 -24.51 -5.67 -0.99
CA THR A 144 -25.01 -4.44 -0.34
C THR A 144 -24.29 -3.18 -0.77
N GLY A 145 -23.14 -3.29 -1.44
CA GLY A 145 -22.28 -2.15 -1.80
C GLY A 145 -21.61 -1.48 -0.60
N LEU A 146 -21.75 -2.04 0.61
CA LEU A 146 -21.15 -1.47 1.82
C LEU A 146 -19.67 -1.82 1.94
N LEU A 147 -18.87 -0.85 2.38
CA LEU A 147 -17.49 -1.08 2.78
C LEU A 147 -17.46 -1.98 4.02
N CYS A 148 -16.72 -3.08 3.97
CA CYS A 148 -16.64 -4.09 5.00
C CYS A 148 -15.18 -4.39 5.38
N SER A 149 -14.96 -4.80 6.63
CA SER A 149 -13.65 -5.23 7.12
C SER A 149 -13.45 -6.73 6.92
N VAL A 150 -12.30 -7.12 6.35
CA VAL A 150 -11.91 -8.53 6.20
C VAL A 150 -11.74 -9.20 7.57
N ALA A 151 -11.21 -8.46 8.55
CA ALA A 151 -11.06 -8.95 9.92
C ALA A 151 -12.42 -9.32 10.55
N GLU A 152 -13.42 -8.47 10.36
CA GLU A 152 -14.78 -8.72 10.86
C GLU A 152 -15.42 -9.94 10.16
N ALA A 153 -15.21 -10.11 8.86
CA ALA A 153 -15.69 -11.27 8.12
C ALA A 153 -15.08 -12.59 8.67
N HIS A 154 -13.77 -12.61 8.92
CA HIS A 154 -13.10 -13.77 9.52
C HIS A 154 -13.63 -14.09 10.92
N LEU A 155 -13.87 -13.07 11.74
CA LEU A 155 -14.45 -13.25 13.08
C LEU A 155 -15.88 -13.81 13.01
N ARG A 156 -16.71 -13.33 12.08
CA ARG A 156 -18.07 -13.84 11.87
C ARG A 156 -18.06 -15.32 11.44
N ARG A 157 -17.17 -15.72 10.54
CA ARG A 157 -17.00 -17.14 10.16
C ARG A 157 -16.63 -18.01 11.36
N LYS A 158 -15.63 -17.59 12.16
CA LYS A 158 -15.17 -18.35 13.34
C LYS A 158 -16.26 -18.52 14.40
N LYS A 159 -17.14 -17.53 14.56
CA LYS A 159 -18.31 -17.64 15.46
C LYS A 159 -19.32 -18.67 14.94
N ARG A 160 -19.63 -18.65 13.64
CA ARG A 160 -20.56 -19.63 13.02
C ARG A 160 -20.07 -21.07 13.16
N SER A 161 -18.77 -21.32 12.98
CA SER A 161 -18.19 -22.66 13.09
C SER A 161 -18.08 -23.19 14.52
N ARG A 162 -18.35 -22.38 15.55
CA ARG A 162 -18.30 -22.77 16.97
C ARG A 162 -19.68 -22.99 17.59
N GLY A 163 -20.73 -22.52 16.93
CA GLY A 163 -22.12 -22.70 17.35
C GLY A 163 -22.88 -23.71 16.50
N ALA A 164 -22.16 -24.49 15.68
CA ALA A 164 -22.66 -25.57 14.84
C ALA A 164 -22.00 -26.88 15.29
#